data_AF-A0A3L8SIW3-F1
#
_entry.id   AF-A0A3L8SIW3-F1
#
_cell.length_a   1.000
_cell.length_b   1.000
_cell.length_c   1.000
_cell.angle_alpha   90.00
_cell.angle_beta   90.00
_cell.angle_gamma   90.00
#
_symmetry.space_group_name_H-M   'P 1'
#
loop_
_entity.id
_entity.type
_entity.pdbx_description
1 polymer ?
#
loop_
_entity_poly.entity_id
_entity_poly.type
_entity_poly.pdbx_seq_one_letter_code
_entity_poly.pdbx_strand_id
1 'polypeptide(L)'
;RLLPAAGAASRPLVLLLDDNFYYQSMRYEVYQLARKYSLGFCQLFLECPVECCLQRNRLRSDPVPEQTIQLMARKIEMPDLRKNTWEQHSLILNSSECISEDDEQIMNLLATALENPERPNEEDTEQKEAARAICAASAVHQADQACRRVISEAMQDAKGTSSTHPTHPSCQLAVGNSP
;
A
#
# COMPACT_ATOMS: atom_id res chain seq x y z
N ARG A 1 -32.03 5.35 -48.09
CA ARG A 1 -30.88 4.95 -47.24
C ARG A 1 -30.46 6.16 -46.44
N LEU A 2 -30.99 6.33 -45.22
CA LEU A 2 -30.42 7.27 -44.27
C LEU A 2 -29.22 6.59 -43.59
N LEU A 3 -28.10 7.31 -43.54
CA LEU A 3 -26.94 6.95 -42.72
C LEU A 3 -27.34 7.03 -41.24
N PRO A 4 -26.87 6.12 -40.37
CA PRO A 4 -27.15 6.21 -38.95
C PRO A 4 -26.44 7.44 -38.38
N ALA A 5 -27.15 8.18 -37.52
CA ALA A 5 -26.59 9.27 -36.73
C ALA A 5 -25.40 8.75 -35.91
N ALA A 6 -24.32 9.54 -35.88
CA ALA A 6 -23.14 9.27 -35.06
C ALA A 6 -23.58 8.93 -33.63
N GLY A 7 -23.15 7.75 -33.15
CA GLY A 7 -23.52 7.23 -31.85
C GLY A 7 -23.29 8.27 -30.75
N ALA A 8 -24.23 8.38 -29.82
CA ALA A 8 -24.06 9.18 -28.62
C ALA A 8 -22.74 8.78 -27.95
N ALA A 9 -21.74 9.67 -27.98
CA ALA A 9 -20.47 9.43 -27.34
C ALA A 9 -20.73 9.20 -25.84
N SER A 10 -20.43 8.00 -25.35
CA SER A 10 -20.47 7.71 -23.92
C SER A 10 -19.50 8.65 -23.21
N ARG A 11 -19.98 9.42 -22.23
CA ARG A 11 -19.11 10.28 -21.42
C ARG A 11 -18.08 9.38 -20.71
N PRO A 12 -16.81 9.80 -20.63
CA PRO A 12 -15.78 9.01 -19.95
C PRO A 12 -16.13 8.87 -18.46
N LEU A 13 -15.98 7.65 -17.94
CA LEU A 13 -16.08 7.37 -16.51
C LEU A 13 -14.69 7.56 -15.89
N VAL A 14 -14.58 8.43 -14.89
CA VAL A 14 -13.36 8.66 -14.13
C VAL A 14 -13.51 8.05 -12.75
N LEU A 15 -12.52 7.25 -12.33
CA LEU A 15 -12.44 6.68 -11.00
C LEU A 15 -11.41 7.48 -10.20
N LEU A 16 -11.86 8.23 -9.20
CA LEU A 16 -10.97 8.96 -8.29
C LEU A 16 -10.72 8.10 -7.05
N LEU A 17 -9.46 7.77 -6.81
CA LEU A 17 -9.03 7.07 -5.60
C LEU A 17 -8.44 8.10 -4.64
N ASP A 18 -9.17 8.38 -3.56
CA ASP A 18 -8.76 9.33 -2.53
C ASP A 18 -8.11 8.57 -1.36
N ASP A 19 -6.78 8.42 -1.43
CA ASP A 19 -5.95 7.84 -0.39
C ASP A 19 -4.60 8.58 -0.35
N ASN A 20 -3.85 8.44 0.74
CA ASN A 20 -2.54 9.06 0.91
C ASN A 20 -1.46 8.42 0.01
N PHE A 21 -1.70 7.21 -0.50
CA PHE A 21 -0.78 6.46 -1.37
C PHE A 21 0.68 6.54 -0.92
N TYR A 22 0.85 6.22 0.36
CA TYR A 22 2.06 6.52 1.14
C TYR A 22 3.33 5.90 0.55
N TYR A 23 3.23 4.66 0.06
CA TYR A 23 4.30 3.93 -0.59
C TYR A 23 4.10 3.88 -2.09
N GLN A 24 5.20 3.91 -2.84
CA GLN A 24 5.24 3.72 -4.29
C GLN A 24 4.58 2.40 -4.70
N SER A 25 4.75 1.34 -3.91
CA SER A 25 4.11 0.04 -4.18
C SER A 25 2.59 0.11 -4.23
N MET A 26 1.96 0.93 -3.38
CA MET A 26 0.51 1.13 -3.38
C MET A 26 0.04 1.76 -4.70
N ARG A 27 0.77 2.76 -5.19
CA ARG A 27 0.47 3.41 -6.49
C ARG A 27 0.72 2.45 -7.66
N TYR A 28 1.77 1.64 -7.55
CA TYR A 28 2.10 0.64 -8.57
C TYR A 28 1.04 -0.46 -8.68
N GLU A 29 0.39 -0.85 -7.57
CA GLU A 29 -0.74 -1.78 -7.61
C GLU A 29 -1.93 -1.21 -8.40
N VAL A 30 -2.26 0.07 -8.20
CA VAL A 30 -3.30 0.75 -8.98
C VAL A 30 -2.91 0.83 -10.45
N TYR A 31 -1.65 1.19 -10.74
CA TYR A 31 -1.12 1.22 -12.11
C TYR A 31 -1.24 -0.15 -12.80
N GLN A 32 -0.88 -1.25 -12.11
CA GLN A 32 -1.04 -2.61 -12.64
C GLN A 32 -2.51 -2.94 -12.93
N LEU A 33 -3.45 -2.46 -12.11
CA LEU A 33 -4.87 -2.63 -12.36
C LEU A 33 -5.33 -1.86 -13.61
N ALA A 34 -4.84 -0.62 -13.77
CA ALA A 34 -5.11 0.18 -14.95
C ALA A 34 -4.60 -0.52 -16.22
N ARG A 35 -3.37 -1.04 -16.19
CA ARG A 35 -2.82 -1.87 -17.28
C ARG A 35 -3.69 -3.08 -17.60
N LYS A 36 -4.08 -3.83 -16.56
CA LYS A 36 -4.87 -5.07 -16.71
C LYS A 36 -6.19 -4.82 -17.45
N TYR A 37 -6.82 -3.68 -17.22
CA TYR A 37 -8.11 -3.34 -17.82
C TYR A 37 -8.01 -2.29 -18.95
N SER A 38 -6.80 -1.98 -19.41
CA SER A 38 -6.56 -0.98 -20.44
C SER A 38 -7.19 0.38 -20.13
N LEU A 39 -7.01 0.85 -18.90
CA LEU A 39 -7.51 2.13 -18.42
C LEU A 39 -6.42 3.20 -18.54
N GLY A 40 -6.85 4.45 -18.74
CA GLY A 40 -5.99 5.61 -18.49
C GLY A 40 -5.58 5.68 -17.03
N PHE A 41 -4.34 6.09 -16.78
CA PHE A 41 -3.80 6.25 -15.43
C PHE A 41 -3.05 7.58 -15.32
N CYS A 42 -3.34 8.32 -14.25
CA CYS A 42 -2.59 9.50 -13.85
C CYS A 42 -2.61 9.67 -12.34
N GLN A 43 -1.66 10.43 -11.82
CA GLN A 43 -1.48 10.68 -10.39
C GLN A 43 -1.52 12.18 -10.12
N LEU A 44 -2.31 12.57 -9.12
CA LEU A 44 -2.26 13.90 -8.54
C LEU A 44 -1.61 13.78 -7.17
N PHE A 45 -0.42 14.35 -7.01
CA PHE A 45 0.28 14.39 -5.74
C PHE A 45 0.15 15.77 -5.11
N LEU A 46 -0.59 15.84 -4.01
CA LEU A 46 -0.83 17.09 -3.29
C LEU A 46 0.26 17.31 -2.24
N GLU A 47 1.29 18.05 -2.61
CA GLU A 47 2.36 18.44 -1.69
C GLU A 47 1.84 19.49 -0.69
N CYS A 48 2.24 19.37 0.57
CA CYS A 48 1.85 20.31 1.61
C CYS A 48 2.95 20.43 2.66
N PRO A 49 3.35 21.65 3.05
CA PRO A 49 4.25 21.85 4.19
C PRO A 49 3.69 21.20 5.46
N VAL A 50 4.56 20.56 6.25
CA VAL A 50 4.17 19.81 7.46
C VAL A 50 3.47 20.72 8.47
N GLU A 51 3.91 21.97 8.57
CA GLU A 51 3.33 22.99 9.44
C GLU A 51 1.87 23.25 9.07
N CYS A 52 1.56 23.35 7.77
CA CYS A 52 0.20 23.50 7.27
C CYS A 52 -0.64 22.25 7.56
N CYS A 53 -0.09 21.05 7.35
CA CYS A 53 -0.76 19.79 7.69
C CYS A 53 -1.12 19.71 9.18
N LEU A 54 -0.19 20.08 10.07
CA LEU A 54 -0.41 20.10 11.52
C LEU A 54 -1.48 21.11 11.90
N GLN A 55 -1.45 22.31 11.32
CA GLN A 55 -2.48 23.33 11.55
C GLN A 55 -3.87 22.83 11.12
N ARG A 56 -3.99 22.25 9.92
CA ARG A 56 -5.24 21.68 9.41
C ARG A 56 -5.71 20.50 10.28
N ASN A 57 -4.79 19.65 10.73
CA ASN A 57 -5.11 18.52 11.58
C ASN A 57 -5.77 18.94 12.91
N ARG A 58 -5.28 20.01 13.54
CA ARG A 58 -5.88 20.55 14.78
C ARG A 58 -7.32 21.04 14.60
N LEU A 59 -7.74 21.34 13.37
CA LEU A 59 -9.09 21.79 13.05
C LEU A 59 -10.03 20.64 12.67
N ARG A 60 -9.53 19.39 12.54
CA ARG A 60 -10.35 18.22 12.23
C ARG A 60 -11.23 17.86 13.43
N SER A 61 -12.42 17.31 13.15
CA SER A 61 -13.29 16.76 14.18
C SER A 61 -12.63 15.61 14.95
N ASP A 62 -11.79 14.82 14.26
CA ASP A 62 -11.00 13.73 14.82
C ASP A 62 -9.53 13.88 14.37
N PRO A 63 -8.70 14.56 15.18
CA PRO A 63 -7.30 14.79 14.85
C PRO A 63 -6.45 13.54 15.08
N VAL A 64 -5.51 13.29 14.17
CA VAL A 64 -4.49 12.24 14.39
C VAL A 64 -3.34 12.78 15.25
N PRO A 65 -2.55 11.92 15.93
CA PRO A 65 -1.37 12.37 16.66
C PRO A 65 -0.39 13.13 15.76
N GLU A 66 0.16 14.25 16.24
CA GLU A 66 1.08 15.09 15.46
C GLU A 66 2.31 14.30 14.99
N GLN A 67 2.80 13.36 15.81
CA GLN A 67 3.92 12.48 15.47
C GLN A 67 3.62 11.60 14.26
N THR A 68 2.36 11.19 14.06
CA THR A 68 1.94 10.42 12.88
C THR A 68 2.14 11.24 11.62
N ILE A 69 1.70 12.50 11.61
CA ILE A 69 1.86 13.41 10.45
C ILE A 69 3.34 13.66 10.16
N GLN A 70 4.14 13.92 11.19
CA GLN A 70 5.59 14.13 11.03
C GLN A 70 6.29 12.87 10.51
N LEU A 71 5.92 11.69 11.00
CA LEU A 71 6.44 10.42 10.51
C LEU A 71 6.02 10.19 9.05
N MET A 72 4.77 10.50 8.72
CA MET A 72 4.26 10.38 7.37
C MET A 72 5.07 11.26 6.41
N ALA A 73 5.23 12.55 6.71
CA ALA A 73 6.00 13.47 5.88
C ALA A 73 7.45 13.02 5.62
N ARG A 74 8.06 12.28 6.56
CA ARG A 74 9.43 11.79 6.43
C ARG A 74 9.58 10.54 5.55
N LYS A 75 8.53 9.71 5.43
CA LYS A 75 8.62 8.47 4.62
C LYS A 75 7.65 8.39 3.46
N ILE A 76 6.81 9.41 3.23
CA ILE A 76 6.00 9.45 2.02
C ILE A 76 6.93 9.44 0.80
N GLU A 77 6.67 8.51 -0.12
CA GLU A 77 7.51 8.32 -1.29
C GLU A 77 6.99 9.16 -2.44
N MET A 78 7.69 10.25 -2.78
CA MET A 78 7.32 11.13 -3.90
C MET A 78 7.29 10.36 -5.23
N PRO A 79 6.38 10.70 -6.16
CA PRO A 79 6.46 10.21 -7.54
C PRO A 79 7.79 10.61 -8.19
N ASP A 80 8.45 9.66 -8.86
CA ASP A 80 9.74 9.86 -9.53
C ASP A 80 9.60 9.60 -11.04
N LEU A 81 9.30 10.67 -11.78
CA LEU A 81 9.08 10.64 -13.22
C LEU A 81 10.34 10.25 -14.01
N ARG A 82 11.53 10.38 -13.42
CA ARG A 82 12.80 10.08 -14.09
C ARG A 82 13.14 8.61 -13.98
N LYS A 83 12.91 8.03 -12.80
CA LYS A 83 13.22 6.63 -12.51
C LYS A 83 12.11 5.69 -12.98
N ASN A 84 10.86 6.11 -12.85
CA ASN A 84 9.69 5.26 -13.05
C ASN A 84 8.90 5.75 -14.26
N THR A 85 9.05 5.07 -15.40
CA THR A 85 8.31 5.40 -16.62
C THR A 85 6.79 5.30 -16.46
N TRP A 86 6.31 4.47 -15.53
CA TRP A 86 4.88 4.36 -15.22
C TRP A 86 4.33 5.52 -14.38
N GLU A 87 5.19 6.37 -13.81
CA GLU A 87 4.78 7.57 -13.08
C GLU A 87 4.82 8.83 -13.96
N GLN A 88 5.05 8.72 -15.29
CA GLN A 88 5.17 9.87 -16.19
C GLN A 88 3.94 10.79 -16.18
N HIS A 89 2.74 10.24 -16.01
CA HIS A 89 1.50 11.01 -15.86
C HIS A 89 1.24 11.39 -14.39
N SER A 90 2.22 12.00 -13.73
CA SER A 90 2.08 12.54 -12.38
C SER A 90 2.18 14.05 -12.39
N LEU A 91 1.23 14.72 -11.73
CA LEU A 91 1.26 16.15 -11.49
C LEU A 91 1.40 16.39 -9.98
N ILE A 92 2.41 17.17 -9.60
CA ILE A 92 2.67 17.57 -8.21
C ILE A 92 2.13 18.99 -8.03
N LEU A 93 1.18 19.17 -7.11
CA LEU A 93 0.53 20.45 -6.82
C LEU A 93 0.79 20.84 -5.37
N ASN A 94 1.09 22.12 -5.14
CA ASN A 94 1.20 22.66 -3.79
C ASN A 94 -0.18 23.00 -3.24
N SER A 95 -0.65 22.20 -2.27
CA SER A 95 -1.95 22.38 -1.61
C SER A 95 -2.03 23.58 -0.66
N SER A 96 -0.91 24.28 -0.43
CA SER A 96 -0.93 25.55 0.31
C SER A 96 -1.30 26.75 -0.57
N GLU A 97 -1.22 26.57 -1.90
CA GLU A 97 -1.61 27.58 -2.88
C GLU A 97 -3.10 27.44 -3.22
N CYS A 98 -3.73 28.52 -3.66
CA CYS A 98 -5.12 28.50 -4.09
C CYS A 98 -5.19 27.79 -5.44
N ILE A 99 -5.52 26.50 -5.45
CA ILE A 99 -5.80 25.73 -6.66
C ILE A 99 -7.19 26.16 -7.15
N SER A 100 -7.28 26.75 -8.34
CA SER A 100 -8.57 27.11 -8.93
C SER A 100 -9.33 25.85 -9.34
N GLU A 101 -10.67 25.90 -9.29
CA GLU A 101 -11.53 24.80 -9.77
C GLU A 101 -11.29 24.47 -11.25
N ASP A 102 -10.83 25.45 -12.04
CA ASP A 102 -10.47 25.31 -13.45
C ASP A 102 -8.94 25.23 -13.68
N ASP A 103 -8.20 24.51 -12.83
CA ASP A 103 -6.76 24.32 -13.07
C ASP A 103 -6.54 23.51 -14.37
N GLU A 104 -6.07 24.21 -15.40
CA GLU A 104 -5.85 23.69 -16.73
C GLU A 104 -4.90 22.49 -16.72
N GLN A 105 -3.94 22.42 -15.78
CA GLN A 105 -2.99 21.32 -15.68
C GLN A 105 -3.68 20.02 -15.29
N ILE A 106 -4.67 20.08 -14.39
CA ILE A 106 -5.44 18.90 -13.97
C ILE A 106 -6.28 18.40 -15.14
N MET A 107 -6.96 19.32 -15.84
CA MET A 107 -7.79 18.97 -16.99
C MET A 107 -6.96 18.36 -18.12
N ASN A 108 -5.79 18.93 -18.40
CA ASN A 108 -4.86 18.41 -19.41
C ASN A 108 -4.31 17.03 -19.02
N LEU A 109 -4.00 16.81 -17.74
CA LEU A 109 -3.55 15.50 -17.24
C LEU A 109 -4.63 14.44 -17.44
N LEU A 110 -5.88 14.75 -17.05
CA LEU A 110 -7.02 13.84 -17.20
C LEU A 110 -7.30 13.52 -18.67
N ALA A 111 -7.31 14.52 -19.55
CA ALA A 111 -7.48 14.32 -20.98
C ALA A 111 -6.38 13.42 -21.57
N THR A 112 -5.11 13.70 -21.21
CA THR A 112 -3.96 12.90 -21.66
C THR A 112 -4.09 11.44 -21.21
N ALA A 113 -4.47 11.19 -19.95
CA ALA A 113 -4.64 9.83 -19.45
C ALA A 113 -5.80 9.09 -20.15
N LEU A 114 -6.92 9.78 -20.42
CA LEU A 114 -8.07 9.19 -21.11
C LEU A 114 -7.75 8.83 -22.57
N GLU A 115 -6.93 9.63 -23.25
CA GLU A 115 -6.50 9.40 -24.63
C GLU A 115 -5.41 8.33 -24.76
N ASN A 116 -4.68 8.06 -23.67
CA ASN A 116 -3.53 7.14 -23.65
C ASN A 116 -3.71 6.03 -22.60
N PRO A 117 -4.61 5.06 -22.84
CA PRO A 117 -4.81 3.94 -21.93
C PRO A 117 -3.56 3.06 -21.82
N GLU A 118 -3.33 2.55 -20.61
CA GLU A 118 -2.19 1.73 -20.28
C GLU A 118 -2.30 0.33 -20.91
N ARG A 119 -1.23 -0.15 -21.55
CA ARG A 119 -1.29 -1.44 -22.25
C ARG A 119 -1.13 -2.61 -21.28
N PRO A 120 -1.96 -3.67 -21.39
CA PRO A 120 -1.77 -4.90 -20.65
C PRO A 120 -0.36 -5.47 -20.89
N ASN A 121 0.24 -6.06 -19.86
CA ASN A 121 1.46 -6.86 -20.04
C ASN A 121 1.03 -8.29 -20.31
N GLU A 122 0.98 -8.70 -21.58
CA GLU A 122 0.67 -10.08 -21.94
C GLU A 122 1.74 -11.04 -21.39
N GLU A 123 3.02 -10.63 -21.35
CA GLU A 123 4.12 -11.49 -20.89
C GLU A 123 4.19 -11.69 -19.36
N ASP A 124 3.89 -10.69 -18.54
CA ASP A 124 4.10 -10.77 -17.08
C ASP A 124 3.01 -11.58 -16.35
N THR A 125 1.81 -11.71 -16.94
CA THR A 125 0.73 -12.51 -16.35
C THR A 125 0.97 -14.01 -16.57
N GLU A 126 1.21 -14.43 -17.81
CA GLU A 126 1.49 -15.84 -18.13
C GLU A 126 2.80 -16.31 -17.48
N GLN A 127 3.86 -15.50 -17.50
CA GLN A 127 5.15 -15.87 -16.89
C GLN A 127 5.09 -15.89 -15.35
N LYS A 128 4.38 -14.95 -14.69
CA LYS A 128 4.18 -15.02 -13.23
C LYS A 128 3.29 -16.19 -12.81
N GLU A 129 2.24 -16.49 -13.57
CA GLU A 129 1.37 -17.63 -13.28
C GLU A 129 2.10 -18.95 -13.49
N ALA A 130 2.89 -19.07 -14.56
CA ALA A 130 3.77 -20.21 -14.79
C ALA A 130 4.85 -20.33 -13.71
N ALA A 131 5.52 -19.24 -13.33
CA ALA A 131 6.54 -19.25 -12.27
C ALA A 131 5.94 -19.58 -10.89
N ARG A 132 4.74 -19.09 -10.58
CA ARG A 132 3.99 -19.47 -9.37
C ARG A 132 3.60 -20.94 -9.39
N ALA A 133 3.15 -21.47 -10.53
CA ALA A 133 2.82 -22.88 -10.67
C ALA A 133 4.07 -23.78 -10.50
N ILE A 134 5.21 -23.39 -11.08
CA ILE A 134 6.49 -24.10 -10.93
C ILE A 134 7.00 -24.05 -9.49
N CYS A 135 6.93 -22.88 -8.83
CA CYS A 135 7.35 -22.73 -7.44
C CYS A 135 6.45 -23.53 -6.49
N ALA A 136 5.13 -23.51 -6.71
CA ALA A 136 4.16 -24.30 -5.93
C ALA A 136 4.36 -25.82 -6.12
N ALA A 137 4.78 -26.25 -7.31
CA ALA A 137 5.10 -27.64 -7.63
C ALA A 137 6.52 -28.07 -7.21
N SER A 138 7.38 -27.13 -6.78
CA SER A 138 8.76 -27.43 -6.44
C SER A 138 8.86 -28.16 -5.09
N ALA A 139 9.62 -29.26 -5.07
CA ALA A 139 9.94 -30.02 -3.86
C ALA A 139 10.54 -29.15 -2.74
N VAL A 140 11.22 -28.06 -3.10
CA VAL A 140 11.82 -27.09 -2.15
C VAL A 140 10.73 -26.31 -1.41
N HIS A 141 9.65 -25.89 -2.09
CA HIS A 141 8.55 -25.18 -1.45
C HIS A 141 7.76 -26.10 -0.50
N GLN A 142 7.55 -27.35 -0.92
CA GLN A 142 6.93 -28.37 -0.07
C GLN A 142 7.78 -28.68 1.17
N ALA A 143 9.11 -28.77 1.00
CA ALA A 143 10.04 -28.96 2.10
C ALA A 143 10.05 -27.76 3.07
N ASP A 144 10.09 -26.51 2.57
CA ASP A 144 10.03 -25.30 3.41
C ASP A 144 8.72 -25.25 4.21
N GLN A 145 7.58 -25.52 3.58
CA GLN A 145 6.29 -25.58 4.28
C GLN A 145 6.26 -26.67 5.35
N ALA A 146 6.80 -27.86 5.07
CA ALA A 146 6.88 -28.94 6.05
C ALA A 146 7.75 -28.54 7.26
N CYS A 147 8.93 -27.95 7.01
CA CYS A 147 9.80 -27.44 8.05
C CYS A 147 9.11 -26.37 8.92
N ARG A 148 8.41 -25.41 8.31
CA ARG A 148 7.67 -24.37 9.05
C ARG A 148 6.57 -24.95 9.93
N ARG A 149 5.85 -25.98 9.46
CA ARG A 149 4.83 -26.67 10.27
C ARG A 149 5.44 -27.35 11.48
N VAL A 150 6.50 -28.14 11.28
CA VAL A 150 7.20 -28.84 12.37
C VAL A 150 7.74 -27.86 13.42
N ILE A 151 8.32 -26.73 12.99
CA ILE A 151 8.80 -25.69 13.91
C ILE A 151 7.63 -25.06 14.68
N SER A 152 6.51 -24.77 13.99
CA SER A 152 5.33 -24.17 14.62
C SER A 152 4.70 -25.09 15.67
N GLU A 153 4.60 -26.40 15.37
CA GLU A 153 4.14 -27.43 16.30
C GLU A 153 5.07 -27.52 17.52
N ALA A 154 6.39 -27.61 17.31
CA ALA A 154 7.36 -27.66 18.39
C ALA A 154 7.31 -26.39 19.30
N MET A 155 7.09 -25.21 18.71
CA MET A 155 6.92 -23.97 19.45
C MET A 155 5.62 -23.94 20.28
N GLN A 156 4.54 -24.55 19.79
CA GLN A 156 3.28 -24.67 20.53
C GLN A 156 3.42 -25.65 21.70
N ASP A 157 4.07 -26.79 21.49
CA ASP A 157 4.31 -27.81 22.52
C ASP A 157 5.19 -27.28 23.66
N ALA A 158 6.25 -26.53 23.31
CA ALA A 158 7.11 -25.87 24.29
C ALA A 158 6.38 -24.81 25.11
N LYS A 159 5.37 -24.15 24.53
CA LYS A 159 4.55 -23.16 25.22
C LYS A 159 3.56 -23.82 26.18
N GLY A 160 3.00 -24.97 25.81
CA GLY A 160 2.09 -25.77 26.66
C GLY A 160 2.76 -26.38 27.91
N THR A 161 4.05 -26.69 27.83
CA THR A 161 4.82 -27.30 28.95
C THR A 161 5.32 -26.30 30.00
N SER A 162 5.17 -24.99 29.79
CA SER A 162 5.67 -23.94 30.71
C SER A 162 4.67 -23.50 31.80
N SER A 163 3.55 -24.21 32.00
CA SER A 163 2.50 -23.80 32.95
C SER A 163 2.46 -24.55 34.30
N THR A 164 3.39 -25.46 34.60
CA THR A 164 3.50 -26.06 35.94
C THR A 164 4.52 -25.32 36.80
N HIS A 165 4.06 -24.34 37.57
CA HIS A 165 4.80 -23.71 38.67
C HIS A 165 5.11 -24.75 39.76
N PRO A 166 6.38 -24.96 40.17
CA PRO A 166 6.69 -25.56 41.47
C PRO A 166 6.66 -24.46 42.52
N THR A 167 5.72 -24.55 43.46
CA THR A 167 5.72 -23.78 44.71
C THR A 167 6.98 -24.12 45.52
N HIS A 168 7.82 -23.11 45.76
CA HIS A 168 8.93 -23.18 46.72
C HIS A 168 8.41 -23.46 48.14
N PRO A 169 8.92 -24.46 48.88
CA PRO A 169 8.70 -24.53 50.32
C PRO A 169 9.63 -23.55 51.02
N SER A 170 9.06 -22.76 51.92
CA SER A 170 9.73 -21.82 52.79
C SER A 170 10.72 -22.51 53.74
N CYS A 171 11.95 -22.00 53.82
CA CYS A 171 12.87 -22.35 54.91
C CYS A 171 12.32 -21.83 56.24
N GLN A 172 12.03 -22.74 57.15
CA GLN A 172 11.74 -22.45 58.55
C GLN A 172 12.51 -23.43 59.45
N LEU A 173 12.99 -22.87 60.57
CA LEU A 173 13.51 -23.52 61.80
C LEU A 173 14.98 -24.01 61.74
N ALA A 174 15.79 -23.89 62.79
CA ALA A 174 15.49 -23.69 64.21
C ALA A 174 16.62 -22.94 64.95
N VAL A 175 16.20 -22.07 65.87
CA VAL A 175 16.98 -21.66 67.04
C VAL A 175 16.84 -22.77 68.08
N GLY A 176 17.95 -23.24 68.67
CA GLY A 176 17.93 -24.26 69.74
C GLY A 176 19.26 -24.33 70.50
N ASN A 177 19.21 -23.92 71.77
CA ASN A 177 20.27 -23.81 72.77
C ASN A 177 20.96 -25.15 73.16
N SER A 178 22.29 -25.06 73.43
CA SER A 178 23.10 -25.57 74.58
C SER A 178 22.92 -27.00 75.15
N PRO A 179 23.91 -27.57 75.88
CA PRO A 179 25.07 -26.95 76.57
C PRO A 179 26.44 -27.14 75.92
#